data_AF-A0A940ZSY1-F1
#
_entry.id   AF-A0A940ZSY1-F1
#
_cell.length_a   1.000
_cell.length_b   1.000
_cell.length_c   1.000
_cell.angle_alpha   90.00
_cell.angle_beta   90.00
_cell.angle_gamma   90.00
#
_symmetry.space_group_name_H-M   'P 1'
#
loop_
_entity.id
_entity.type
_entity.pdbx_description
1 polymer ?
#
loop_
_entity_poly.entity_id
_entity_poly.type
_entity_poly.pdbx_seq_one_letter_code
_entity_poly.pdbx_strand_id
1 'polypeptide(L)'
;MKKKIWIIMIGILLLALDFKVPVGRLYPSMIKDLTIGEELQLRIVNNFIGTRPLFDVIPDLLGFALIFIGCALLVRKNIRFFVAMLLIPIAMYYYIRLPLLPYQLESRDLYLTVAGNQIILITIEILIEFFVIHGIVTMTNCLQNNWNNNELLGGWIIAMMSKGLLVGIDFFFGEHIFYVIYYLIFLGATVFYLNRLLKTLEFNPGEIIKTA
;
A
#
# COMPACT_ATOMS: atom_id res chain seq x y z
N MET A 1 19.67 13.97 2.65
CA MET A 1 18.25 13.93 2.23
C MET A 1 18.02 12.80 1.24
N LYS A 2 18.69 12.80 0.08
CA LYS A 2 18.55 11.77 -0.97
C LYS A 2 18.58 10.31 -0.46
N LYS A 3 19.62 9.91 0.31
CA LYS A 3 19.72 8.55 0.89
C LYS A 3 18.53 8.13 1.75
N LYS A 4 17.91 9.06 2.48
CA LYS A 4 16.74 8.79 3.34
C LYS A 4 15.48 8.53 2.50
N ILE A 5 15.36 9.25 1.39
CA ILE A 5 14.23 9.11 0.46
C ILE A 5 14.40 7.83 -0.37
N TRP A 6 15.63 7.42 -0.70
CA TRP A 6 15.89 6.10 -1.29
C TRP A 6 15.36 4.94 -0.44
N ILE A 7 15.51 5.00 0.88
CA ILE A 7 14.96 3.98 1.79
C ILE A 7 13.43 3.91 1.65
N ILE A 8 12.76 5.06 1.62
CA ILE A 8 11.30 5.16 1.43
C ILE A 8 10.90 4.58 0.07
N MET A 9 11.64 4.91 -0.99
CA MET A 9 11.36 4.42 -2.34
C MET A 9 11.43 2.90 -2.45
N ILE A 10 12.46 2.30 -1.84
CA ILE A 10 12.59 0.84 -1.79
C ILE A 10 11.40 0.26 -1.01
N GLY A 11 11.02 0.89 0.10
CA GLY A 11 9.85 0.45 0.87
C GLY A 11 8.54 0.50 0.08
N ILE A 12 8.33 1.58 -0.69
CA ILE A 12 7.18 1.72 -1.59
C ILE A 12 7.20 0.64 -2.70
N LEU A 13 8.36 0.35 -3.29
CA LEU A 13 8.47 -0.72 -4.29
C LEU A 13 8.09 -2.08 -3.70
N LEU A 14 8.53 -2.37 -2.48
CA LEU A 14 8.17 -3.60 -1.80
C LEU A 14 6.66 -3.70 -1.55
N LEU A 15 6.01 -2.61 -1.11
CA LEU A 15 4.55 -2.54 -0.97
C LEU A 15 3.77 -2.64 -2.30
N ALA A 16 4.46 -2.53 -3.43
CA ALA A 16 3.83 -2.69 -4.74
C ALA A 16 4.01 -4.10 -5.33
N LEU A 17 4.85 -4.93 -4.70
CA LEU A 17 5.14 -6.29 -5.14
C LEU A 17 4.25 -7.27 -4.38
N ASP A 18 3.33 -7.91 -5.10
CA ASP A 18 2.44 -8.94 -4.56
C ASP A 18 3.10 -10.33 -4.68
N PHE A 19 3.60 -10.88 -3.56
CA PHE A 19 4.20 -12.21 -3.45
C PHE A 19 3.43 -13.11 -2.48
N LYS A 20 2.26 -13.58 -2.92
CA LYS A 20 1.45 -14.54 -2.16
C LYS A 20 2.05 -15.94 -2.12
N VAL A 21 2.64 -16.31 -0.99
CA VAL A 21 3.11 -17.69 -0.74
C VAL A 21 2.13 -18.40 0.21
N PRO A 22 1.61 -19.59 -0.12
CA PRO A 22 0.76 -20.33 0.81
C PRO A 22 1.56 -20.86 2.00
N VAL A 23 1.15 -20.50 3.23
CA VAL A 23 1.84 -20.90 4.46
C VAL A 23 0.84 -21.42 5.49
N GLY A 24 1.26 -22.44 6.26
CA GLY A 24 0.51 -22.91 7.42
C GLY A 24 -0.54 -23.98 7.14
N ARG A 25 -1.54 -24.06 8.01
CA ARG A 25 -2.62 -25.07 7.97
C ARG A 25 -3.76 -24.60 7.06
N LEU A 26 -4.63 -25.52 6.68
CA LEU A 26 -5.89 -25.18 6.02
C LEU A 26 -6.80 -24.41 6.98
N TYR A 27 -7.57 -23.48 6.43
CA TYR A 27 -8.61 -22.81 7.21
C TYR A 27 -9.71 -23.80 7.63
N PRO A 28 -10.39 -23.55 8.77
CA PRO A 28 -11.55 -24.34 9.16
C PRO A 28 -12.66 -24.20 8.11
N SER A 29 -13.58 -25.18 8.09
CA SER A 29 -14.73 -25.15 7.19
C SER A 29 -15.59 -23.93 7.47
N MET A 30 -15.78 -23.08 6.47
CA MET A 30 -16.52 -21.82 6.63
C MET A 30 -18.03 -22.11 6.67
N ILE A 31 -18.66 -21.68 7.77
CA ILE A 31 -20.10 -21.81 7.97
C ILE A 31 -20.81 -20.70 7.18
N LYS A 32 -21.81 -21.06 6.39
CA LYS A 32 -22.62 -20.09 5.64
C LYS A 32 -23.65 -19.43 6.55
N ASP A 33 -23.82 -18.13 6.39
CA ASP A 33 -24.88 -17.36 7.04
C ASP A 33 -26.10 -17.23 6.11
N LEU A 34 -27.32 -17.36 6.62
CA LEU A 34 -28.54 -17.20 5.79
C LEU A 34 -28.98 -15.73 5.64
N THR A 35 -28.44 -14.82 6.45
CA THR A 35 -28.80 -13.40 6.45
C THR A 35 -27.94 -12.57 5.48
N ILE A 36 -26.80 -13.10 5.06
CA ILE A 36 -25.92 -12.48 4.06
C ILE A 36 -26.14 -13.22 2.74
N GLY A 37 -26.22 -12.48 1.62
CA GLY A 37 -26.36 -13.08 0.29
C GLY A 37 -25.26 -14.13 0.03
N GLU A 38 -25.66 -15.32 -0.41
CA GLU A 38 -24.75 -16.46 -0.61
C GLU A 38 -23.61 -16.12 -1.58
N GLU A 39 -23.93 -15.39 -2.65
CA GLU A 39 -22.95 -14.88 -3.62
C GLU A 39 -21.86 -14.01 -2.99
N LEU A 40 -22.22 -13.16 -2.02
CA LEU A 40 -21.27 -12.28 -1.35
C LEU A 40 -20.30 -13.08 -0.49
N GLN A 41 -20.82 -14.08 0.24
CA GLN A 41 -19.99 -14.97 1.04
C GLN A 41 -19.06 -15.78 0.15
N LEU A 42 -19.57 -16.39 -0.92
CA LEU A 42 -18.76 -17.16 -1.86
C LEU A 42 -17.62 -16.33 -2.45
N ARG A 43 -17.86 -15.07 -2.81
CA ARG A 43 -16.80 -14.16 -3.29
C ARG A 43 -15.76 -13.86 -2.23
N ILE A 44 -16.17 -13.56 -1.00
CA ILE A 44 -15.23 -13.31 0.11
C ILE A 44 -14.39 -14.56 0.38
N VAL A 45 -15.01 -15.74 0.40
CA VAL A 45 -14.31 -17.01 0.61
C VAL A 45 -13.34 -17.30 -0.52
N ASN A 46 -13.77 -17.22 -1.77
CA ASN A 46 -12.96 -17.64 -2.90
C ASN A 46 -11.84 -16.65 -3.23
N ASN A 47 -12.11 -15.34 -3.08
CA ASN A 47 -11.21 -14.30 -3.56
C ASN A 47 -10.37 -13.69 -2.43
N PHE A 48 -10.96 -13.40 -1.26
CA PHE A 48 -10.23 -12.73 -0.16
C PHE A 48 -9.62 -13.68 0.85
N ILE A 49 -10.32 -14.77 1.21
CA ILE A 49 -9.83 -15.70 2.24
C ILE A 49 -9.03 -16.83 1.62
N GLY A 50 -9.56 -17.48 0.59
CA GLY A 50 -9.01 -18.69 0.00
C GLY A 50 -9.17 -19.92 0.91
N THR A 51 -8.42 -20.98 0.59
CA THR A 51 -8.47 -22.27 1.32
C THR A 51 -7.42 -22.39 2.43
N ARG A 52 -6.42 -21.51 2.40
CA ARG A 52 -5.27 -21.49 3.31
C ARG A 52 -4.72 -20.08 3.42
N PRO A 53 -3.95 -19.76 4.48
CA PRO A 53 -3.28 -18.47 4.58
C PRO A 53 -2.32 -18.29 3.41
N LEU A 54 -2.59 -17.26 2.62
CA LEU A 54 -1.61 -16.68 1.71
C LEU A 54 -0.83 -15.65 2.51
N PHE A 55 0.49 -15.85 2.57
CA PHE A 55 1.41 -15.08 3.36
C PHE A 55 2.23 -14.22 2.39
N ASP A 56 1.83 -12.96 2.24
CA ASP A 56 2.63 -11.90 1.59
C ASP A 56 3.25 -10.95 2.63
N VAL A 57 3.58 -11.50 3.80
CA VAL A 57 3.95 -10.69 4.97
C VAL A 57 5.38 -10.14 4.83
N ILE A 58 6.25 -10.81 4.09
CA ILE A 58 7.68 -10.46 4.08
C ILE A 58 7.94 -9.18 3.28
N PRO A 59 7.51 -9.04 2.02
CA PRO A 59 7.69 -7.81 1.27
C PRO A 59 6.97 -6.64 1.93
N ASP A 60 5.74 -6.83 2.40
CA ASP A 60 4.94 -5.74 2.94
C ASP A 60 5.42 -5.25 4.31
N LEU A 61 5.70 -6.15 5.26
CA LEU A 61 6.26 -5.73 6.55
C LEU A 61 7.63 -5.08 6.38
N LEU A 62 8.47 -5.59 5.46
CA LEU A 62 9.76 -4.98 5.15
C LEU A 62 9.55 -3.60 4.50
N GLY A 63 8.58 -3.48 3.59
CA GLY A 63 8.18 -2.24 2.93
C GLY A 63 7.79 -1.18 3.95
N PHE A 64 6.87 -1.51 4.85
CA PHE A 64 6.48 -0.65 5.96
C PHE A 64 7.64 -0.30 6.89
N ALA A 65 8.49 -1.27 7.24
CA ALA A 65 9.65 -1.01 8.10
C ALA A 65 10.62 -0.01 7.44
N LEU A 66 10.89 -0.15 6.15
CA LEU A 66 11.74 0.80 5.41
C LEU A 66 11.09 2.19 5.33
N ILE A 67 9.80 2.28 5.01
CA ILE A 67 9.09 3.58 5.01
C ILE A 67 9.13 4.21 6.40
N PHE A 68 8.91 3.43 7.46
CA PHE A 68 8.96 3.91 8.85
C PHE A 68 10.35 4.48 9.19
N ILE A 69 11.41 3.74 8.88
CA ILE A 69 12.80 4.19 9.09
C ILE A 69 13.07 5.47 8.29
N GLY A 70 12.68 5.50 7.01
CA GLY A 70 12.83 6.67 6.15
C GLY A 70 12.10 7.90 6.69
N CYS A 71 10.86 7.74 7.15
CA CYS A 71 10.06 8.78 7.79
C CYS A 71 10.70 9.26 9.09
N ALA A 72 11.15 8.35 9.96
CA ALA A 72 11.82 8.69 11.22
C ALA A 72 13.07 9.54 10.98
N LEU A 73 13.84 9.23 9.93
CA LEU A 73 15.02 10.00 9.54
C LEU A 73 14.68 11.39 8.97
N LEU A 74 13.43 11.63 8.53
CA LEU A 74 12.95 12.86 7.91
C LEU A 74 11.93 13.63 8.76
N VAL A 75 11.48 13.09 9.90
CA VAL A 75 10.40 13.66 10.72
C VAL A 75 10.66 15.10 11.18
N ARG A 76 11.93 15.43 11.47
CA ARG A 76 12.35 16.78 11.86
C ARG A 76 12.23 17.81 10.74
N LYS A 77 12.02 17.37 9.49
CA LYS A 77 11.91 18.23 8.31
C LYS A 77 10.46 18.51 7.92
N ASN A 78 9.55 17.58 8.18
CA ASN A 78 8.13 17.76 7.87
C ASN A 78 7.27 16.89 8.81
N ILE A 79 6.27 17.49 9.45
CA ILE A 79 5.35 16.82 10.36
C ILE A 79 4.51 15.72 9.69
N ARG A 80 4.32 15.78 8.37
CA ARG A 80 3.60 14.74 7.61
C ARG A 80 4.23 13.35 7.76
N PHE A 81 5.55 13.27 7.92
CA PHE A 81 6.24 11.99 8.18
C PHE A 81 5.86 11.40 9.53
N PHE A 82 5.56 12.22 10.53
CA PHE A 82 5.08 11.73 11.83
C PHE A 82 3.71 11.07 11.70
N VAL A 83 2.80 11.66 10.91
CA VAL A 83 1.48 11.08 10.64
C VAL A 83 1.62 9.73 9.93
N ALA A 84 2.47 9.65 8.90
CA ALA A 84 2.77 8.37 8.24
C ALA A 84 3.31 7.32 9.23
N MET A 85 4.24 7.70 10.11
CA MET A 85 4.77 6.80 11.15
C MET A 85 3.70 6.28 12.11
N LEU A 86 2.67 7.08 12.42
CA LEU A 86 1.57 6.63 13.28
C LEU A 86 0.65 5.63 12.58
N LEU A 87 0.47 5.77 11.27
CA LEU A 87 -0.39 4.90 10.47
C LEU A 87 0.26 3.54 10.19
N ILE A 88 1.60 3.48 10.06
CA ILE A 88 2.32 2.25 9.71
C ILE A 88 2.07 1.09 10.71
N PRO A 89 2.18 1.27 12.04
CA PRO A 89 1.85 0.20 12.99
C PRO A 89 0.40 -0.29 12.87
N ILE A 90 -0.53 0.60 12.50
CA ILE A 90 -1.93 0.24 12.28
C ILE A 90 -2.04 -0.64 11.03
N ALA A 91 -1.39 -0.28 9.93
CA ALA A 91 -1.35 -1.10 8.71
C ALA A 91 -0.73 -2.48 8.98
N MET A 92 0.42 -2.53 9.67
CA MET A 92 1.08 -3.79 10.05
C MET A 92 0.18 -4.68 10.91
N TYR A 93 -0.58 -4.10 11.83
CA TYR A 93 -1.56 -4.84 12.64
C TYR A 93 -2.63 -5.50 11.77
N TYR A 94 -3.22 -4.79 10.80
CA TYR A 94 -4.21 -5.34 9.89
C TYR A 94 -3.62 -6.43 8.98
N TYR A 95 -2.40 -6.23 8.47
CA TYR A 95 -1.69 -7.23 7.66
C TYR A 95 -1.49 -8.56 8.39
N ILE A 96 -1.10 -8.50 9.67
CA ILE A 96 -0.90 -9.71 10.49
C ILE A 96 -2.25 -10.33 10.88
N ARG A 97 -3.26 -9.49 11.13
CA ARG A 97 -4.57 -9.95 11.63
C ARG A 97 -5.41 -10.62 10.55
N LEU A 98 -5.43 -10.09 9.33
CA LEU A 98 -6.32 -10.57 8.25
C LEU A 98 -6.21 -12.09 8.02
N PRO A 99 -5.00 -12.69 7.87
CA PRO A 99 -4.86 -14.14 7.70
C PRO A 99 -5.24 -14.98 8.94
N LEU A 100 -5.38 -14.35 10.11
CA LEU A 100 -5.74 -15.03 11.36
C LEU A 100 -7.24 -15.06 11.61
N LEU A 101 -8.01 -14.15 10.98
CA LEU A 101 -9.45 -14.02 11.19
C LEU A 101 -10.23 -15.32 10.94
N PRO A 102 -9.96 -16.11 9.88
CA PRO A 102 -10.71 -17.34 9.64
C PRO A 102 -10.51 -18.42 10.71
N TYR A 103 -9.51 -18.30 11.57
CA TYR A 103 -9.32 -19.18 12.73
C TYR A 103 -10.03 -18.68 13.99
N GLN A 104 -10.47 -17.42 14.01
CA GLN A 104 -10.99 -16.73 15.20
C GLN A 104 -12.47 -16.43 15.12
N LEU A 105 -13.00 -16.23 13.92
CA LEU A 105 -14.38 -15.81 13.66
C LEU A 105 -15.05 -16.80 12.71
N GLU A 106 -16.37 -16.88 12.80
CA GLU A 106 -17.20 -17.75 11.98
C GLU A 106 -18.39 -16.97 11.37
N SER A 107 -18.95 -17.52 10.28
CA SER A 107 -20.18 -17.02 9.66
C SER A 107 -20.12 -15.52 9.31
N ARG A 108 -21.22 -14.79 9.53
CA ARG A 108 -21.37 -13.36 9.27
C ARG A 108 -20.24 -12.49 9.79
N ASP A 109 -19.78 -12.74 11.02
CA ASP A 109 -18.77 -11.91 11.65
C ASP A 109 -17.42 -12.05 10.92
N LEU A 110 -17.10 -13.24 10.41
CA LEU A 110 -15.92 -13.44 9.58
C LEU A 110 -16.00 -12.66 8.28
N TYR A 111 -17.08 -12.84 7.50
CA TYR A 111 -17.19 -12.27 6.16
C TYR A 111 -17.14 -10.74 6.17
N LEU A 112 -17.94 -10.12 7.05
CA LEU A 112 -18.00 -8.65 7.15
C LEU A 112 -16.69 -8.09 7.69
N THR A 113 -16.05 -8.76 8.65
CA THR A 113 -14.79 -8.31 9.24
C THR A 113 -13.65 -8.40 8.23
N VAL A 114 -13.56 -9.48 7.44
CA VAL A 114 -12.52 -9.62 6.40
C VAL A 114 -12.68 -8.53 5.34
N ALA A 115 -13.88 -8.38 4.78
CA ALA A 115 -14.14 -7.37 3.75
C ALA A 115 -13.90 -5.93 4.26
N GLY A 116 -14.40 -5.62 5.47
CA GLY A 116 -14.19 -4.32 6.10
C GLY A 116 -12.73 -4.02 6.39
N ASN A 117 -12.00 -5.00 6.96
CA ASN A 117 -10.59 -4.83 7.28
C ASN A 117 -9.71 -4.67 6.03
N GLN A 118 -10.05 -5.32 4.91
CA GLN A 118 -9.32 -5.11 3.66
C GLN A 118 -9.48 -3.69 3.13
N ILE A 119 -10.71 -3.15 3.14
CA ILE A 119 -10.97 -1.76 2.73
C ILE A 119 -10.26 -0.77 3.66
N ILE A 120 -10.24 -1.04 4.96
CA ILE A 120 -9.52 -0.20 5.92
C ILE A 120 -8.02 -0.24 5.64
N LEU A 121 -7.45 -1.42 5.42
CA LEU A 121 -6.02 -1.60 5.18
C LEU A 121 -5.57 -0.82 3.94
N ILE A 122 -6.25 -0.99 2.80
CA ILE A 122 -5.90 -0.28 1.56
C ILE A 122 -6.03 1.23 1.72
N THR A 123 -7.01 1.69 2.48
CA THR A 123 -7.19 3.11 2.78
C THR A 123 -6.01 3.65 3.59
N ILE A 124 -5.56 2.90 4.60
CA ILE A 124 -4.41 3.28 5.42
C ILE A 124 -3.13 3.34 4.58
N GLU A 125 -2.91 2.37 3.69
CA GLU A 125 -1.77 2.39 2.77
C GLU A 125 -1.73 3.62 1.89
N ILE A 126 -2.87 3.94 1.24
CA ILE A 126 -3.00 5.12 0.38
C ILE A 126 -2.71 6.39 1.21
N LEU A 127 -3.17 6.45 2.46
CA LEU A 127 -2.89 7.56 3.37
C LEU A 127 -1.41 7.65 3.76
N ILE A 128 -0.76 6.53 4.05
CA ILE A 128 0.69 6.49 4.34
C ILE A 128 1.46 7.07 3.15
N GLU A 129 1.21 6.57 1.93
CA GLU A 129 1.86 7.05 0.72
C GLU A 129 1.54 8.53 0.44
N PHE A 130 0.29 8.95 0.66
CA PHE A 130 -0.12 10.36 0.54
C PHE A 130 0.74 11.26 1.42
N PHE A 131 0.84 10.98 2.72
CA PHE A 131 1.61 11.81 3.66
C PHE A 131 3.10 11.79 3.35
N VAL A 132 3.64 10.64 2.94
CA VAL A 132 5.05 10.48 2.57
C VAL A 132 5.39 11.29 1.32
N ILE A 133 4.65 11.11 0.23
CA ILE A 133 4.91 11.79 -1.06
C ILE A 133 4.70 13.30 -0.90
N HIS A 134 3.61 13.73 -0.27
CA HIS A 134 3.38 15.16 -0.03
C HIS A 134 4.40 15.76 0.95
N GLY A 135 4.90 14.97 1.91
CA GLY A 135 6.01 15.35 2.78
C GLY A 135 7.29 15.61 1.98
N ILE A 136 7.61 14.73 1.02
CA ILE A 136 8.78 14.87 0.15
C ILE A 136 8.63 16.06 -0.79
N VAL A 137 7.51 16.16 -1.53
CA VAL A 137 7.24 17.26 -2.47
C VAL A 137 7.38 18.62 -1.78
N THR A 138 6.90 18.75 -0.55
CA THR A 138 7.01 20.02 0.21
C THR A 138 8.46 20.37 0.52
N MET A 139 9.33 19.39 0.76
CA MET A 139 10.75 19.63 0.99
C MET A 139 11.54 19.90 -0.31
N THR A 140 11.08 19.37 -1.44
CA THR A 140 11.75 19.49 -2.75
C THR A 140 11.13 20.57 -3.64
N ASN A 141 10.14 21.32 -3.15
CA ASN A 141 9.42 22.30 -3.96
C ASN A 141 10.31 23.49 -4.31
N CYS A 142 10.62 23.64 -5.59
CA CYS A 142 11.27 24.81 -6.17
C CYS A 142 10.78 24.99 -7.61
N LEU A 143 10.99 26.18 -8.19
CA LEU A 143 10.56 26.50 -9.55
C LEU A 143 11.03 25.46 -10.59
N GLN A 144 12.27 24.98 -10.45
CA GLN A 144 12.86 23.95 -11.34
C GLN A 144 12.22 22.57 -11.17
N ASN A 145 11.72 22.25 -9.97
CA ASN A 145 11.08 20.96 -9.68
C ASN A 145 9.58 20.97 -9.88
N ASN A 146 8.94 22.12 -10.17
CA ASN A 146 7.49 22.22 -10.21
C ASN A 146 6.85 21.25 -11.22
N TRP A 147 7.44 21.14 -12.42
CA TRP A 147 7.01 20.18 -13.44
C TRP A 147 7.14 18.72 -12.96
N ASN A 148 8.31 18.35 -12.44
CA ASN A 148 8.58 17.00 -11.96
C ASN A 148 7.72 16.64 -10.74
N ASN A 149 7.43 17.60 -9.86
CA ASN A 149 6.53 17.43 -8.72
C ASN A 149 5.09 17.16 -9.19
N ASN A 150 4.61 17.85 -10.23
CA ASN A 150 3.28 17.61 -10.78
C ASN A 150 3.18 16.25 -11.47
N GLU A 151 4.19 15.84 -12.24
CA GLU A 151 4.24 14.51 -12.85
C GLU A 151 4.30 13.40 -11.80
N LEU A 152 5.08 13.60 -10.72
CA LEU A 152 5.13 12.71 -9.56
C LEU A 152 3.74 12.54 -8.93
N LEU A 153 3.04 13.64 -8.65
CA LEU A 153 1.69 13.60 -8.07
C LEU A 153 0.68 12.94 -9.03
N GLY A 154 0.76 13.23 -10.33
CA GLY A 154 -0.08 12.59 -11.34
C GLY A 154 0.13 11.08 -11.40
N GLY A 155 1.39 10.64 -11.43
CA GLY A 155 1.72 9.21 -11.40
C GLY A 155 1.28 8.52 -10.11
N TRP A 156 1.45 9.20 -8.97
CA TRP A 156 0.97 8.72 -7.67
C TRP A 156 -0.56 8.56 -7.64
N ILE A 157 -1.33 9.51 -8.17
CA ILE A 157 -2.80 9.41 -8.26
C ILE A 157 -3.20 8.17 -9.06
N ILE A 158 -2.57 7.93 -10.22
CA ILE A 158 -2.85 6.76 -11.06
C ILE A 158 -2.54 5.47 -10.29
N ALA A 159 -1.41 5.42 -9.57
CA ALA A 159 -1.05 4.27 -8.76
C ALA A 159 -2.07 4.02 -7.64
N MET A 160 -2.49 5.05 -6.89
CA MET A 160 -3.44 4.89 -5.79
C MET A 160 -4.84 4.50 -6.26
N MET A 161 -5.30 5.07 -7.38
CA MET A 161 -6.56 4.65 -8.01
C MET A 161 -6.50 3.18 -8.45
N SER A 162 -5.39 2.76 -9.05
CA SER A 162 -5.19 1.38 -9.47
C SER A 162 -5.15 0.43 -8.28
N LYS A 163 -4.46 0.81 -7.20
CA LYS A 163 -4.40 0.07 -5.93
C LYS A 163 -5.79 -0.13 -5.31
N GLY A 164 -6.62 0.92 -5.25
CA GLY A 164 -8.00 0.81 -4.78
C GLY A 164 -8.89 -0.04 -5.71
N LEU A 165 -8.74 0.11 -7.03
CA LEU A 165 -9.46 -0.69 -8.02
C LEU A 165 -9.10 -2.18 -7.95
N LEU A 166 -7.84 -2.52 -7.69
CA LEU A 166 -7.38 -3.90 -7.56
C LEU A 166 -8.12 -4.65 -6.46
N VAL A 167 -8.36 -4.02 -5.30
CA VAL A 167 -9.16 -4.61 -4.23
C VAL A 167 -10.60 -4.87 -4.68
N GLY A 168 -11.19 -3.95 -5.45
CA GLY A 168 -12.52 -4.14 -6.03
C GLY A 168 -12.55 -5.26 -7.07
N ILE A 169 -11.55 -5.32 -7.96
CA ILE A 169 -11.43 -6.36 -8.97
C ILE A 169 -11.25 -7.72 -8.31
N ASP A 170 -10.41 -7.82 -7.30
CA ASP A 170 -10.20 -9.03 -6.53
C ASP A 170 -11.51 -9.47 -5.86
N PHE A 171 -12.24 -8.54 -5.22
CA PHE A 171 -13.54 -8.85 -4.63
C PHE A 171 -14.55 -9.43 -5.64
N PHE A 172 -14.71 -8.79 -6.80
CA PHE A 172 -15.75 -9.18 -7.77
C PHE A 172 -15.34 -10.33 -8.70
N PHE A 173 -14.08 -10.34 -9.14
CA PHE A 173 -13.60 -11.20 -10.23
C PHE A 173 -12.44 -12.11 -9.82
N GLY A 174 -11.85 -11.92 -8.64
CA GLY A 174 -10.68 -12.66 -8.17
C GLY A 174 -9.40 -12.36 -8.97
N GLU A 175 -8.35 -13.13 -8.69
CA GLU A 175 -7.02 -13.02 -9.30
C GLU A 175 -6.96 -13.64 -10.71
N HIS A 176 -7.76 -13.11 -11.62
CA HIS A 176 -7.82 -13.54 -13.01
C HIS A 176 -7.23 -12.48 -13.95
N ILE A 177 -7.48 -12.60 -15.26
CA ILE A 177 -6.83 -11.76 -16.28
C ILE A 177 -7.00 -10.26 -16.05
N PHE A 178 -8.16 -9.82 -15.55
CA PHE A 178 -8.40 -8.41 -15.22
C PHE A 178 -7.52 -7.94 -14.07
N TYR A 179 -7.34 -8.76 -13.03
CA TYR A 179 -6.45 -8.45 -11.93
C TYR A 179 -5.01 -8.26 -12.43
N VAL A 180 -4.52 -9.18 -13.26
CA VAL A 180 -3.16 -9.12 -13.81
C VAL A 180 -2.93 -7.86 -14.65
N ILE A 181 -3.88 -7.49 -15.52
CA ILE A 181 -3.77 -6.28 -16.35
C ILE A 181 -3.69 -5.02 -15.48
N TYR A 182 -4.60 -4.89 -14.50
CA TYR A 182 -4.59 -3.73 -13.61
C TYR A 182 -3.40 -3.70 -12.66
N TYR A 183 -2.88 -4.87 -12.28
CA TYR A 183 -1.67 -4.98 -11.47
C TYR A 183 -0.45 -4.48 -12.25
N LEU A 184 -0.34 -4.79 -13.54
CA LEU A 184 0.71 -4.24 -14.41
C LEU A 184 0.59 -2.72 -14.57
N ILE A 185 -0.62 -2.18 -14.67
CA ILE A 185 -0.86 -0.73 -14.70
C ILE A 185 -0.42 -0.10 -13.37
N PHE A 186 -0.80 -0.69 -12.25
CA PHE A 186 -0.39 -0.24 -10.91
C PHE A 186 1.14 -0.25 -10.77
N LEU A 187 1.80 -1.35 -11.13
CA LEU A 187 3.26 -1.47 -11.04
C LEU A 187 3.96 -0.46 -11.96
N GLY A 188 3.48 -0.31 -13.20
CA GLY A 188 3.99 0.68 -14.14
C GLY A 188 3.84 2.12 -13.63
N ALA A 189 2.69 2.47 -13.05
CA ALA A 189 2.45 3.77 -12.44
C ALA A 189 3.37 4.00 -11.23
N THR A 190 3.58 2.97 -10.39
CA THR A 190 4.49 3.02 -9.25
C THR A 190 5.93 3.29 -9.68
N VAL A 191 6.43 2.54 -10.66
CA VAL A 191 7.77 2.76 -11.22
C VAL A 191 7.88 4.16 -11.84
N PHE A 192 6.84 4.60 -12.57
CA PHE A 192 6.82 5.93 -13.18
C PHE A 192 6.94 7.04 -12.14
N TYR A 193 6.10 7.04 -11.10
CA TYR A 193 6.13 8.13 -10.11
C TYR A 193 7.40 8.07 -9.27
N LEU A 194 7.94 6.89 -8.96
CA LEU A 194 9.23 6.76 -8.28
C LEU A 194 10.38 7.28 -9.14
N ASN A 195 10.36 7.05 -10.45
CA ASN A 195 11.34 7.66 -11.35
C ASN A 195 11.26 9.19 -11.33
N ARG A 196 10.04 9.77 -11.27
CA ARG A 196 9.85 11.21 -11.11
C ARG A 196 10.34 11.72 -9.76
N LEU A 197 10.16 10.93 -8.69
CA LEU A 197 10.72 11.22 -7.38
C LEU A 197 12.26 11.31 -7.42
N LEU A 198 12.94 10.44 -8.19
CA LEU A 198 14.39 10.55 -8.35
C LEU A 198 14.79 11.86 -9.03
N LYS A 199 14.04 12.29 -10.04
CA LYS A 199 14.28 13.55 -10.72
C LYS A 199 14.11 14.77 -9.83
N THR A 200 13.11 14.78 -8.95
CA THR A 200 12.95 15.88 -7.98
C THR A 200 14.09 15.93 -6.95
N LEU A 201 14.77 14.81 -6.71
CA LEU A 201 15.95 14.76 -5.83
C LEU A 201 17.24 15.23 -6.50
N GLU A 202 17.31 15.33 -7.84
CA GLU A 202 18.48 15.85 -8.54
C GLU A 202 18.69 17.33 -8.18
N PHE A 203 17.62 18.11 -8.12
CA PHE A 203 17.63 19.54 -7.81
C PHE A 203 17.43 19.78 -6.32
N ASN A 204 18.51 20.12 -5.61
CA ASN A 204 18.47 20.39 -4.17
C ASN A 204 18.38 21.92 -3.95
N PRO A 205 17.29 22.46 -3.38
CA PRO A 205 17.14 23.92 -3.22
C PRO A 205 18.24 24.55 -2.33
N GLY A 206 18.88 23.76 -1.47
CA GLY A 206 20.01 24.22 -0.64
C GLY A 206 21.35 24.40 -1.37
N GLU A 207 21.50 23.93 -2.61
CA GLU A 207 22.69 24.21 -3.44
C GLU A 207 22.57 25.55 -4.17
N ILE A 208 21.35 25.95 -4.54
CA ILE A 208 21.08 27.19 -5.29
C ILE A 208 21.46 28.44 -4.47
N ILE A 209 21.33 28.38 -3.14
CA ILE A 209 21.64 29.50 -2.23
C ILE A 209 23.16 29.63 -1.99
N LYS A 210 23.97 28.60 -2.25
CA LYS A 210 25.43 28.67 -2.05
C LYS A 210 26.21 29.21 -3.25
N THR A 211 25.54 29.42 -4.37
CA THR A 211 26.14 29.86 -5.64
C THR A 211 25.71 31.27 -6.06
N ALA A 212 24.99 31.99 -5.20
CA ALA A 212 24.64 33.40 -5.35
C ALA A 212 25.29 34.22 -4.22
#